data_AF-A0A1H1DB91-F1
#
_entry.id   AF-A0A1H1DB91-F1
#
_cell.length_a   1.000
_cell.length_b   1.000
_cell.length_c   1.000
_cell.angle_alpha   90.00
_cell.angle_beta   90.00
_cell.angle_gamma   90.00
#
_symmetry.space_group_name_H-M   'P 1'
#
loop_
_entity.id
_entity.type
_entity.pdbx_description
1 polymer ?
#
loop_
_entity_poly.entity_id
_entity_poly.type
_entity_poly.pdbx_seq_one_letter_code
_entity_poly.pdbx_strand_id
1 'polypeptide(L)'
;MTARWFPAAGRAPPRDPGGHGRVRPERSAPRHAEEGTGSERIDVRPVGLRGLVWHARHVPPRTGFRRWGRALWVVALTVVVLLSAVGVGLWARPLYRTPAGSHERVPEIPSFPNSAQDAPGSQRVSLDEGARNHPDSEVVQQLLQQHFDAINRRNYQQWRGTVVRAKRLNQPYEQWIDEYGTTQDGTVTVHRITRGPKGTLRLIMSLVSTQSKEDAPEDMPLTCLRWRVVYRVVSEDGELRLGQGLPDSSLNNRCTN
;
A
#
# COMPACT_ATOMS: atom_id res chain seq x y z
N MET A 1 0.27 -3.24 6.77
CA MET A 1 -0.79 -3.26 7.80
C MET A 1 -1.26 -1.83 7.99
N THR A 2 -2.43 -1.52 7.43
CA THR A 2 -3.02 -0.18 7.36
C THR A 2 -3.62 0.18 8.71
N ALA A 3 -2.92 1.01 9.48
CA ALA A 3 -3.49 1.64 10.66
C ALA A 3 -4.36 2.82 10.20
N ARG A 4 -5.62 2.49 9.95
CA ARG A 4 -6.71 3.42 9.63
C ARG A 4 -7.11 4.09 10.96
N TRP A 5 -7.18 5.41 11.00
CA TRP A 5 -7.55 6.12 12.24
C TRP A 5 -8.99 5.80 12.68
N PHE A 6 -9.83 5.48 11.69
CA PHE A 6 -11.16 4.92 11.87
C PHE A 6 -11.32 3.82 10.81
N PRO A 7 -11.63 2.57 11.17
CA PRO A 7 -11.78 1.50 10.21
C PRO A 7 -13.05 1.69 9.38
N ALA A 8 -12.94 2.25 8.17
CA ALA A 8 -13.87 1.93 7.10
C ALA A 8 -13.35 0.68 6.39
N ALA A 9 -14.00 -0.47 6.58
CA ALA A 9 -13.69 -1.63 5.76
C ALA A 9 -14.15 -1.36 4.32
N GLY A 10 -13.31 -1.74 3.36
CA GLY A 10 -13.53 -1.42 1.95
C GLY A 10 -14.83 -2.04 1.46
N ARG A 11 -15.64 -1.22 0.79
CA ARG A 11 -16.76 -1.69 -0.02
C ARG A 11 -16.22 -2.74 -1.00
N ALA A 12 -16.49 -4.01 -0.74
CA ALA A 12 -16.21 -5.07 -1.71
C ALA A 12 -17.02 -4.75 -2.98
N PRO A 13 -16.46 -4.94 -4.18
CA PRO A 13 -17.24 -4.78 -5.41
C PRO A 13 -18.43 -5.75 -5.36
N PRO A 14 -19.63 -5.34 -5.83
CA PRO A 14 -20.78 -6.20 -5.80
C PRO A 14 -20.46 -7.51 -6.54
N ARG A 15 -20.69 -8.65 -5.88
CA ARG A 15 -20.69 -9.95 -6.53
C ARG A 15 -21.87 -9.98 -7.50
N ASP A 16 -21.54 -10.08 -8.77
CA ASP A 16 -22.47 -10.30 -9.88
C ASP A 16 -23.31 -11.56 -9.63
N PRO A 17 -24.64 -11.46 -9.42
CA PRO A 17 -25.47 -12.63 -9.23
C PRO A 17 -25.93 -13.13 -10.59
N GLY A 18 -25.31 -14.24 -11.04
CA GLY A 18 -26.00 -15.25 -11.84
C GLY A 18 -26.21 -14.90 -13.31
N GLY A 19 -25.35 -15.48 -14.14
CA GLY A 19 -25.66 -15.67 -15.55
C GLY A 19 -26.85 -16.61 -15.76
N HIS A 20 -27.70 -16.24 -16.72
CA HIS A 20 -28.53 -17.19 -17.47
C HIS A 20 -28.54 -16.80 -18.95
N GLY A 21 -27.76 -17.57 -19.71
CA GLY A 21 -28.02 -18.07 -21.07
C GLY A 21 -28.59 -17.16 -22.17
N ARG A 22 -27.82 -17.02 -23.26
CA ARG A 22 -28.27 -17.54 -24.56
C ARG A 22 -27.10 -17.73 -25.53
N VAL A 23 -27.04 -18.96 -26.05
CA VAL A 23 -26.23 -19.42 -27.18
C VAL A 23 -26.89 -18.96 -28.48
N ARG A 24 -26.11 -18.40 -29.42
CA ARG A 24 -26.25 -18.74 -30.86
C ARG A 24 -24.97 -18.39 -31.65
N PRO A 25 -24.52 -19.26 -32.57
CA PRO A 25 -23.31 -19.07 -33.36
C PRO A 25 -23.64 -18.45 -34.72
N GLU A 26 -22.69 -17.71 -35.32
CA GLU A 26 -22.64 -17.63 -36.78
C GLU A 26 -21.22 -17.37 -37.29
N ARG A 27 -20.78 -18.28 -38.16
CA ARG A 27 -19.61 -18.19 -39.02
C ARG A 27 -19.79 -17.02 -39.99
N SER A 28 -18.68 -16.41 -40.41
CA SER A 28 -18.33 -16.24 -41.84
C SER A 28 -16.96 -15.57 -41.97
N ALA A 29 -16.03 -16.28 -42.63
CA ALA A 29 -14.85 -15.72 -43.28
C ALA A 29 -15.10 -15.66 -44.80
N PRO A 30 -14.38 -14.82 -45.55
CA PRO A 30 -13.38 -15.33 -46.51
C PRO A 30 -12.09 -14.45 -46.50
N ARG A 31 -10.86 -14.99 -46.59
CA ARG A 31 -10.07 -15.56 -47.71
C ARG A 31 -9.87 -14.67 -48.95
N HIS A 32 -8.61 -14.22 -49.11
CA HIS A 32 -7.81 -14.06 -50.35
C HIS A 32 -6.34 -14.36 -49.90
N ALA A 33 -5.57 -15.36 -50.35
CA ALA A 33 -5.08 -15.74 -51.70
C ALA A 33 -4.31 -14.56 -52.35
N GLU A 34 -2.99 -14.61 -52.58
CA GLU A 34 -2.26 -15.35 -53.64
C GLU A 34 -0.72 -15.26 -53.40
N GLU A 35 0.06 -16.35 -53.56
CA GLU A 35 0.93 -16.74 -54.73
C GLU A 35 2.20 -15.88 -54.91
N GLY A 36 3.38 -16.38 -55.30
CA GLY A 36 3.84 -17.68 -55.80
C GLY A 36 5.39 -17.72 -55.76
N THR A 37 6.03 -18.85 -55.45
CA THR A 37 6.56 -19.88 -56.37
C THR A 37 7.74 -19.45 -57.25
N GLY A 38 8.84 -20.19 -57.13
CA GLY A 38 9.99 -20.15 -58.04
C GLY A 38 10.94 -21.32 -57.78
N SER A 39 10.52 -22.51 -58.20
CA SER A 39 11.29 -23.76 -58.20
C SER A 39 11.62 -24.10 -59.65
N GLU A 40 12.90 -24.35 -59.96
CA GLU A 40 13.30 -25.02 -61.20
C GLU A 40 14.50 -25.94 -60.89
N ARG A 41 14.35 -27.28 -60.88
CA ARG A 41 14.43 -28.26 -62.02
C ARG A 41 15.89 -28.29 -62.57
N ILE A 42 16.61 -29.39 -62.86
CA ILE A 42 16.34 -30.75 -63.37
C ILE A 42 17.55 -31.66 -63.06
N ASP A 43 17.25 -32.87 -62.58
CA ASP A 43 17.66 -34.23 -63.00
C ASP A 43 18.94 -34.55 -63.84
N VAL A 44 19.33 -35.82 -63.66
CA VAL A 44 20.04 -36.79 -64.53
C VAL A 44 21.56 -36.99 -64.37
N ARG A 45 21.88 -38.20 -63.90
CA ARG A 45 23.20 -38.87 -63.91
C ARG A 45 23.68 -39.24 -65.32
N PRO A 46 25.01 -39.34 -65.52
CA PRO A 46 25.52 -40.51 -66.22
C PRO A 46 26.69 -41.22 -65.54
N VAL A 47 26.68 -42.55 -65.72
CA VAL A 47 27.78 -43.53 -65.82
C VAL A 47 29.00 -42.90 -66.54
N GLY A 48 30.27 -43.09 -66.24
CA GLY A 48 31.07 -44.18 -65.67
C GLY A 48 32.38 -44.28 -66.50
N LEU A 49 33.48 -44.58 -65.82
CA LEU A 49 34.79 -45.06 -66.32
C LEU A 49 35.87 -44.11 -66.89
N ARG A 50 37.11 -44.45 -66.46
CA ARG A 50 38.48 -44.03 -66.87
C ARG A 50 38.98 -42.76 -66.17
N GLY A 51 40.13 -42.70 -65.50
CA GLY A 51 41.31 -43.55 -65.37
C GLY A 51 42.50 -42.62 -65.05
N LEU A 52 43.53 -43.13 -64.34
CA LEU A 52 44.82 -42.49 -63.98
C LEU A 52 44.78 -41.34 -62.95
N VAL A 53 45.10 -41.56 -61.66
CA VAL A 53 46.42 -41.78 -61.01
C VAL A 53 47.16 -40.47 -60.65
N TRP A 54 47.18 -40.24 -59.33
CA TRP A 54 48.17 -39.58 -58.46
C TRP A 54 48.54 -38.10 -58.66
N HIS A 55 48.20 -37.30 -57.64
CA HIS A 55 49.21 -36.73 -56.74
C HIS A 55 48.56 -36.24 -55.43
N ALA A 56 49.16 -36.64 -54.32
CA ALA A 56 48.79 -36.26 -52.97
C ALA A 56 48.82 -34.73 -52.78
N ARG A 57 47.72 -34.17 -52.26
CA ARG A 57 47.74 -32.92 -51.49
C ARG A 57 47.01 -33.14 -50.18
N HIS A 58 47.75 -32.90 -49.10
CA HIS A 58 47.26 -32.87 -47.73
C HIS A 58 46.03 -31.96 -47.60
N VAL A 59 44.91 -32.53 -47.15
CA VAL A 59 43.78 -31.77 -46.60
C VAL A 59 43.96 -31.78 -45.07
N PRO A 60 44.11 -30.62 -44.41
CA PRO A 60 44.16 -30.56 -42.95
C PRO A 60 42.79 -30.91 -42.35
N PRO A 61 42.74 -31.55 -41.17
CA PRO A 61 41.49 -31.76 -40.45
C PRO A 61 40.90 -30.42 -39.99
N ARG A 62 39.64 -30.17 -40.35
CA ARG A 62 38.84 -29.06 -39.78
C ARG A 62 38.57 -29.32 -38.30
N THR A 63 39.50 -28.86 -37.47
CA THR A 63 39.33 -28.22 -36.16
C THR A 63 37.98 -28.39 -35.45
N GLY A 64 37.73 -29.60 -34.93
CA GLY A 64 36.63 -29.92 -34.02
C GLY A 64 36.88 -29.57 -32.54
N PHE A 65 37.70 -28.56 -32.22
CA PHE A 65 38.12 -28.28 -30.83
C PHE A 65 37.86 -26.83 -30.35
N ARG A 66 37.10 -26.01 -31.09
CA ARG A 66 36.78 -24.62 -30.71
C ARG A 66 35.30 -24.36 -30.38
N ARG A 67 34.55 -25.39 -30.01
CA ARG A 67 33.19 -25.24 -29.44
C ARG A 67 33.13 -25.57 -27.94
N TRP A 68 34.00 -26.46 -27.47
CA TRP A 68 34.03 -26.88 -26.06
C TRP A 68 34.56 -25.82 -25.11
N GLY A 69 35.58 -25.04 -25.51
CA GLY A 69 36.06 -23.91 -24.70
C GLY A 69 34.98 -22.85 -24.49
N ARG A 70 34.23 -22.49 -25.53
CA ARG A 70 33.13 -21.50 -25.44
C ARG A 70 31.96 -22.02 -24.60
N ALA A 71 31.62 -23.30 -24.71
CA ALA A 71 30.59 -23.92 -23.89
C ALA A 71 30.98 -23.93 -22.41
N LEU A 72 32.23 -24.28 -22.09
CA LEU A 72 32.76 -24.22 -20.72
C LEU A 72 32.76 -22.79 -20.15
N TRP A 73 33.09 -21.79 -20.96
CA TRP A 73 33.02 -20.38 -20.56
C TRP A 73 31.59 -19.91 -20.30
N VAL A 74 30.62 -20.35 -21.09
CA VAL A 74 29.19 -20.02 -20.89
C VAL A 74 28.65 -20.70 -19.63
N VAL A 75 29.04 -21.95 -19.36
CA VAL A 75 28.67 -22.68 -18.14
C VAL A 75 29.30 -22.02 -16.91
N ALA A 76 30.58 -21.65 -16.97
CA ALA A 76 31.25 -20.94 -15.88
C ALA A 76 30.59 -19.57 -15.60
N LEU A 77 30.26 -18.81 -16.64
CA LEU A 77 29.54 -17.54 -16.51
C LEU A 77 28.16 -17.72 -15.90
N THR A 78 27.40 -18.73 -16.32
CA THR A 78 26.07 -19.00 -15.75
C THR A 78 26.16 -19.44 -14.29
N VAL A 79 27.13 -20.26 -13.92
CA VAL A 79 27.38 -20.64 -12.52
C VAL A 79 27.76 -19.42 -11.68
N VAL A 80 28.62 -18.53 -12.17
CA VAL A 80 28.99 -17.29 -11.46
C VAL A 80 27.80 -16.35 -11.30
N VAL A 81 26.98 -16.18 -12.34
CA VAL A 81 25.75 -15.37 -12.27
C VAL A 81 24.76 -15.97 -11.27
N LEU A 82 24.55 -17.28 -11.28
CA LEU A 82 23.66 -17.96 -10.33
C LEU A 82 24.18 -17.86 -8.89
N LEU A 83 25.49 -18.03 -8.66
CA LEU A 83 26.09 -17.85 -7.34
C LEU A 83 26.04 -16.39 -6.86
N SER A 84 26.16 -15.41 -7.76
CA SER A 84 26.02 -13.99 -7.42
C SER A 84 24.59 -13.63 -7.00
N ALA A 85 23.57 -14.24 -7.61
CA ALA A 85 22.17 -14.04 -7.22
C ALA A 85 21.89 -14.57 -5.80
N VAL A 86 22.54 -15.66 -5.39
CA VAL A 86 22.44 -16.20 -4.02
C VAL A 86 23.24 -15.37 -3.01
N GLY A 87 24.42 -14.89 -3.40
CA GLY A 87 25.30 -14.07 -2.53
C GLY A 87 24.70 -12.70 -2.19
N VAL A 88 24.09 -12.02 -3.17
CA VAL A 88 23.43 -10.71 -2.97
C VAL A 88 22.21 -10.84 -2.05
N GLY A 89 21.42 -11.91 -2.18
CA GLY A 89 20.25 -12.15 -1.33
C GLY A 89 20.59 -12.35 0.16
N LEU A 90 21.76 -12.92 0.46
CA LEU A 90 22.21 -13.15 1.84
C LEU A 90 22.93 -11.93 2.44
N TRP A 91 23.65 -11.15 1.63
CA TRP A 91 24.29 -9.89 2.07
C TRP A 91 23.34 -8.69 2.18
N ALA A 92 22.15 -8.77 1.59
CA ALA A 92 21.10 -7.77 1.75
C ALA A 92 20.36 -7.92 3.10
N ARG A 93 20.31 -9.11 3.70
CA ARG A 93 19.58 -9.36 4.97
C ARG A 93 19.99 -8.48 6.16
N PRO A 94 21.26 -8.12 6.40
CA PRO A 94 21.63 -7.20 7.47
C PRO A 94 21.20 -5.75 7.19
N LEU A 95 21.16 -5.33 5.92
CA LEU A 95 20.73 -3.97 5.53
C LEU A 95 19.19 -3.84 5.53
N TYR A 96 18.48 -4.93 5.26
CA TYR A 96 17.03 -5.05 5.39
C TYR A 96 16.58 -5.70 6.71
N ARG A 97 17.42 -5.70 7.75
CA ARG A 97 16.90 -5.86 9.12
C ARG A 97 16.05 -4.64 9.41
N THR A 98 14.79 -4.69 8.96
CA THR A 98 13.69 -4.05 9.66
C THR A 98 13.86 -4.51 11.10
N PRO A 99 14.04 -3.59 12.08
CA PRO A 99 14.04 -3.99 13.47
C PRO A 99 12.80 -4.86 13.67
N ALA A 100 13.02 -6.14 14.02
CA ALA A 100 11.94 -7.02 14.43
C ALA A 100 11.13 -6.24 15.45
N GLY A 101 9.83 -6.08 15.16
CA GLY A 101 8.97 -5.10 15.79
C GLY A 101 9.21 -5.01 17.28
N SER A 102 9.86 -3.91 17.71
CA SER A 102 9.40 -3.32 18.95
C SER A 102 7.94 -3.00 18.67
N HIS A 103 7.02 -3.82 19.17
CA HIS A 103 5.63 -3.43 19.28
C HIS A 103 5.69 -2.12 20.07
N GLU A 104 5.62 -1.01 19.33
CA GLU A 104 5.60 0.36 19.80
C GLU A 104 4.46 0.40 20.82
N ARG A 105 4.80 0.27 22.10
CA ARG A 105 3.80 0.06 23.16
C ARG A 105 2.91 1.28 23.18
N VAL A 106 1.72 1.20 22.60
CA VAL A 106 0.73 2.28 22.62
C VAL A 106 0.42 2.58 24.10
N PRO A 107 0.35 3.85 24.52
CA PRO A 107 -0.06 4.18 25.88
C PRO A 107 -1.42 3.53 26.17
N GLU A 108 -1.60 3.07 27.40
CA GLU A 108 -2.88 2.50 27.81
C GLU A 108 -3.99 3.53 27.61
N ILE A 109 -5.00 3.14 26.84
CA ILE A 109 -6.20 3.95 26.61
C ILE A 109 -7.13 3.69 27.80
N PRO A 110 -7.44 4.70 28.63
CA PRO A 110 -8.33 4.47 29.75
C PRO A 110 -9.73 4.07 29.25
N SER A 111 -10.57 3.45 30.10
CA SER A 111 -11.96 3.08 29.78
C SER A 111 -12.93 4.27 29.79
N PHE A 112 -13.95 4.26 28.92
CA PHE A 112 -14.93 5.35 28.80
C PHE A 112 -15.57 5.73 30.15
N PRO A 113 -15.75 7.04 30.45
CA PRO A 113 -16.53 7.44 31.61
C PRO A 113 -18.02 7.18 31.33
N ASN A 114 -18.79 6.94 32.39
CA ASN A 114 -20.25 6.69 32.34
C ASN A 114 -21.09 7.92 31.90
N SER A 115 -20.49 8.95 31.30
CA SER A 115 -21.23 10.12 30.84
C SER A 115 -22.05 9.80 29.58
N ALA A 116 -23.34 10.16 29.64
CA ALA A 116 -24.29 10.04 28.54
C ALA A 116 -24.20 11.26 27.63
N GLN A 117 -23.34 11.19 26.61
CA GLN A 117 -23.19 12.25 25.62
C GLN A 117 -23.49 11.68 24.25
N ASP A 118 -24.57 12.18 23.65
CA ASP A 118 -25.21 11.57 22.48
C ASP A 118 -25.05 12.35 21.19
N ALA A 119 -24.52 13.57 21.29
CA ALA A 119 -24.16 14.37 20.13
C ALA A 119 -22.76 14.96 20.33
N PRO A 120 -22.02 15.18 19.23
CA PRO A 120 -20.88 16.07 19.21
C PRO A 120 -21.29 17.41 19.83
N GLY A 121 -20.65 17.76 20.94
CA GLY A 121 -20.87 19.04 21.60
C GLY A 121 -20.07 20.13 20.91
N SER A 122 -19.33 20.91 21.70
CA SER A 122 -18.42 21.92 21.14
C SER A 122 -17.43 21.31 20.15
N GLN A 123 -17.27 21.93 18.98
CA GLN A 123 -16.23 21.58 18.00
C GLN A 123 -14.85 22.13 18.39
N ARG A 124 -14.76 22.88 19.50
CA ARG A 124 -13.48 23.38 20.01
C ARG A 124 -12.71 22.26 20.69
N VAL A 125 -11.47 22.06 20.28
CA VAL A 125 -10.55 21.14 20.95
C VAL A 125 -10.22 21.67 22.33
N SER A 126 -10.48 20.87 23.36
CA SER A 126 -10.17 21.18 24.75
C SER A 126 -8.94 20.40 25.22
N LEU A 127 -8.19 20.96 26.16
CA LEU A 127 -7.05 20.32 26.80
C LEU A 127 -7.37 20.14 28.29
N ASP A 128 -7.13 18.95 28.82
CA ASP A 128 -7.09 18.75 30.27
C ASP A 128 -5.76 19.23 30.85
N GLU A 129 -5.68 19.35 32.18
CA GLU A 129 -4.48 19.78 32.90
C GLU A 129 -3.23 18.97 32.48
N GLY A 130 -3.37 17.65 32.35
CA GLY A 130 -2.29 16.76 31.92
C GLY A 130 -1.76 17.02 30.51
N ALA A 131 -2.56 17.63 29.63
CA ALA A 131 -2.13 18.06 28.31
C ALA A 131 -1.61 19.51 28.30
N ARG A 132 -2.24 20.42 29.04
CA ARG A 132 -1.85 21.85 29.11
C ARG A 132 -0.42 22.05 29.62
N ASN A 133 0.03 21.21 30.54
CA ASN A 133 1.38 21.30 31.12
C ASN A 133 2.50 20.86 30.15
N HIS A 134 2.17 20.33 28.97
CA HIS A 134 3.16 19.95 27.97
C HIS A 134 3.66 21.20 27.20
N PRO A 135 4.97 21.32 26.90
CA PRO A 135 5.50 22.48 26.16
C PRO A 135 4.85 22.70 24.78
N ASP A 136 4.52 21.63 24.07
CA ASP A 136 3.88 21.69 22.74
C ASP A 136 2.34 21.82 22.79
N SER A 137 1.74 22.06 23.95
CA SER A 137 0.29 21.96 24.16
C SER A 137 -0.52 22.88 23.24
N GLU A 138 -0.11 24.13 23.10
CA GLU A 138 -0.79 25.11 22.26
C GLU A 138 -0.71 24.74 20.77
N VAL A 139 0.48 24.38 20.27
CA VAL A 139 0.69 23.99 18.87
C VAL A 139 -0.09 22.71 18.55
N VAL A 140 -0.12 21.75 19.47
CA VAL A 140 -0.93 20.51 19.33
C VAL A 140 -2.43 20.83 19.29
N GLN A 141 -2.92 21.72 20.15
CA GLN A 141 -4.33 22.10 20.16
C GLN A 141 -4.72 22.76 18.83
N GLN A 142 -3.89 23.65 18.29
CA GLN A 142 -4.12 24.31 17.01
C GLN A 142 -4.11 23.30 15.85
N LEU A 143 -3.15 22.37 15.83
CA LEU A 143 -3.09 21.30 14.82
C LEU A 143 -4.36 20.44 14.82
N LEU A 144 -4.83 20.02 16.00
CA LEU A 144 -6.05 19.23 16.13
C LEU A 144 -7.29 20.03 15.76
N GLN A 145 -7.36 21.31 16.15
CA GLN A 145 -8.47 22.18 15.76
C GLN A 145 -8.59 22.26 14.25
N GLN A 146 -7.48 22.53 13.55
CA GLN A 146 -7.44 22.57 12.09
C GLN A 146 -7.84 21.22 11.47
N HIS A 147 -7.44 20.11 12.09
CA HIS A 147 -7.75 18.77 11.60
C HIS A 147 -9.25 18.46 11.65
N PHE A 148 -9.87 18.66 12.81
CA PHE A 148 -11.29 18.39 13.00
C PHE A 148 -12.16 19.43 12.28
N ASP A 149 -11.74 20.69 12.19
CA ASP A 149 -12.42 21.69 11.37
C ASP A 149 -12.42 21.29 9.88
N ALA A 150 -11.29 20.78 9.38
CA ALA A 150 -11.19 20.34 8.00
C ALA A 150 -12.11 19.14 7.70
N ILE A 151 -12.22 18.20 8.65
CA ILE A 151 -13.18 17.08 8.57
C ILE A 151 -14.60 17.63 8.56
N ASN A 152 -14.99 18.38 9.59
CA ASN A 152 -16.35 18.91 9.78
C ASN A 152 -16.82 19.81 8.62
N ARG A 153 -15.90 20.54 7.98
CA ARG A 153 -16.20 21.42 6.84
C ARG A 153 -16.00 20.76 5.48
N ARG A 154 -15.68 19.47 5.44
CA ARG A 154 -15.38 18.72 4.21
C ARG A 154 -14.24 19.34 3.38
N ASN A 155 -13.28 19.98 4.03
CA ASN A 155 -12.16 20.65 3.39
C ASN A 155 -10.93 19.72 3.29
N TYR A 156 -10.90 18.90 2.26
CA TYR A 156 -9.78 17.97 2.01
C TYR A 156 -8.43 18.69 1.87
N GLN A 157 -8.39 19.86 1.22
CA GLN A 157 -7.13 20.60 1.04
C GLN A 157 -6.53 21.03 2.38
N GLN A 158 -7.37 21.55 3.28
CA GLN A 158 -6.94 21.90 4.64
C GLN A 158 -6.52 20.66 5.43
N TRP A 159 -7.29 19.57 5.33
CA TRP A 159 -6.98 18.30 6.00
C TRP A 159 -5.60 17.77 5.61
N ARG A 160 -5.23 17.83 4.32
CA ARG A 160 -3.91 17.40 3.84
C ARG A 160 -2.74 18.16 4.48
N GLY A 161 -2.98 19.40 4.91
CA GLY A 161 -2.00 20.20 5.66
C GLY A 161 -1.85 19.76 7.12
N THR A 162 -2.76 18.97 7.68
CA THR A 162 -2.69 18.54 9.09
C THR A 162 -2.02 17.18 9.27
N VAL A 163 -1.76 16.46 8.18
CA VAL A 163 -1.26 15.09 8.19
C VAL A 163 0.07 14.96 7.45
N VAL A 164 0.86 13.95 7.82
CA VAL A 164 2.14 13.63 7.15
C VAL A 164 1.95 13.31 5.67
N ARG A 165 3.01 13.51 4.88
CA ARG A 165 3.04 13.22 3.44
C ARG A 165 2.58 11.81 3.12
N ALA A 166 3.07 10.84 3.88
CA ALA A 166 2.68 9.44 3.67
C ALA A 166 1.16 9.23 3.80
N LYS A 167 0.47 9.96 4.69
CA LYS A 167 -0.97 9.79 4.91
C LYS A 167 -1.77 10.40 3.77
N ARG A 168 -1.44 11.63 3.35
CA ARG A 168 -2.10 12.27 2.20
C ARG A 168 -1.85 11.57 0.85
N LEU A 169 -0.80 10.76 0.72
CA LEU A 169 -0.57 9.93 -0.47
C LEU A 169 -1.37 8.63 -0.42
N ASN A 170 -1.52 8.04 0.76
CA ASN A 170 -2.24 6.78 0.96
C ASN A 170 -3.74 6.96 1.20
N GLN A 171 -4.22 8.20 1.25
CA GLN A 171 -5.63 8.53 1.44
C GLN A 171 -5.99 9.68 0.48
N PRO A 172 -6.22 9.38 -0.81
CA PRO A 172 -6.67 10.36 -1.78
C PRO A 172 -8.09 10.85 -1.45
N TYR A 173 -8.57 11.86 -2.18
CA TYR A 173 -9.85 12.52 -1.91
C TYR A 173 -11.03 11.55 -1.83
N GLU A 174 -11.14 10.60 -2.76
CA GLU A 174 -12.24 9.63 -2.80
C GLU A 174 -12.27 8.75 -1.54
N GLN A 175 -11.12 8.22 -1.13
CA GLN A 175 -11.03 7.47 0.12
C GLN A 175 -11.29 8.36 1.34
N TRP A 176 -10.86 9.63 1.29
CA TRP A 176 -11.13 10.58 2.37
C TRP A 176 -12.61 10.90 2.51
N ILE A 177 -13.34 11.07 1.41
CA ILE A 177 -14.78 11.34 1.46
C ILE A 177 -15.56 10.09 1.86
N ASP A 178 -15.12 8.89 1.46
CA ASP A 178 -15.70 7.63 1.95
C ASP A 178 -15.54 7.47 3.47
N GLU A 179 -14.43 7.96 4.05
CA GLU A 179 -14.17 7.85 5.48
C GLU A 179 -14.80 8.98 6.32
N TYR A 180 -14.94 10.19 5.76
CA TYR A 180 -15.32 11.39 6.53
C TYR A 180 -16.52 12.16 5.95
N GLY A 181 -17.12 11.69 4.86
CA GLY A 181 -18.13 12.42 4.09
C GLY A 181 -19.41 12.73 4.86
N THR A 182 -19.77 11.92 5.85
CA THR A 182 -20.94 12.14 6.71
C THR A 182 -20.56 12.40 8.17
N THR A 183 -19.27 12.37 8.50
CA THR A 183 -18.75 12.48 9.85
C THR A 183 -18.87 13.90 10.42
N GLN A 184 -19.28 14.04 11.67
CA GLN A 184 -19.18 15.29 12.41
C GLN A 184 -18.59 15.03 13.79
N ASP A 185 -17.45 15.64 14.07
CA ASP A 185 -16.68 15.44 15.29
C ASP A 185 -16.81 16.63 16.23
N GLY A 186 -16.86 16.33 17.53
CA GLY A 186 -16.96 17.33 18.59
C GLY A 186 -16.69 16.71 19.95
N THR A 187 -16.80 17.53 21.00
CA THR A 187 -16.42 17.14 22.37
C THR A 187 -15.01 16.56 22.40
N VAL A 188 -14.09 17.17 21.63
CA VAL A 188 -12.71 16.70 21.52
C VAL A 188 -11.95 17.17 22.76
N THR A 189 -11.43 16.22 23.53
CA THR A 189 -10.62 16.50 24.73
C THR A 189 -9.30 15.74 24.67
N VAL A 190 -8.20 16.48 24.66
CA VAL A 190 -6.85 15.92 24.80
C VAL A 190 -6.56 15.78 26.29
N HIS A 191 -6.49 14.54 26.76
CA HIS A 191 -6.26 14.22 28.16
C HIS A 191 -4.78 14.34 28.54
N ARG A 192 -3.90 13.89 27.64
CA ARG A 192 -2.45 13.87 27.89
C ARG A 192 -1.65 13.90 26.60
N ILE A 193 -0.54 14.62 26.64
CA ILE A 193 0.49 14.63 25.60
C ILE A 193 1.73 13.95 26.19
N THR A 194 2.20 12.90 25.54
CA THR A 194 3.38 12.13 25.99
C THR A 194 4.41 12.07 24.88
N ARG A 195 5.69 12.00 25.26
CA ARG A 195 6.76 11.75 24.29
C ARG A 195 6.68 10.30 23.80
N GLY A 196 6.66 10.14 22.49
CA GLY A 196 6.87 8.89 21.80
C GLY A 196 8.34 8.69 21.39
N PRO A 197 8.67 7.57 20.75
CA PRO A 197 9.99 7.29 20.22
C PRO A 197 10.43 8.31 19.17
N LYS A 198 11.75 8.47 19.03
CA LYS A 198 12.37 9.32 17.99
C LYS A 198 11.81 10.76 17.97
N GLY A 199 11.52 11.31 19.14
CA GLY A 199 11.02 12.69 19.29
C GLY A 199 9.59 12.91 18.82
N THR A 200 8.80 11.85 18.61
CA THR A 200 7.37 11.98 18.29
C THR A 200 6.54 12.30 19.52
N LEU A 201 5.29 12.72 19.34
CA LEU A 201 4.32 12.86 20.43
C LEU A 201 3.21 11.82 20.28
N ARG A 202 2.60 11.46 21.42
CA ARG A 202 1.40 10.65 21.49
C ARG A 202 0.34 11.39 22.29
N LEU A 203 -0.80 11.59 21.65
CA LEU A 203 -1.93 12.34 22.16
C LEU A 203 -3.01 11.35 22.58
N ILE A 204 -3.25 11.22 23.87
CA ILE A 204 -4.37 10.42 24.39
C ILE A 204 -5.57 11.36 24.45
N MET A 205 -6.61 11.07 23.68
CA MET A 205 -7.78 11.95 23.58
C MET A 205 -9.09 11.17 23.51
N SER A 206 -10.19 11.87 23.75
CA SER A 206 -11.54 11.41 23.44
C SER A 206 -12.24 12.38 22.50
N LEU A 207 -13.22 11.86 21.76
CA LEU A 207 -14.15 12.65 20.96
C LEU A 207 -15.49 11.94 20.84
N VAL A 208 -16.52 12.69 20.44
CA VAL A 208 -17.81 12.15 20.00
C VAL A 208 -17.96 12.47 18.53
N SER A 209 -18.38 11.46 17.76
CA SER A 209 -18.57 11.56 16.32
C SER A 209 -19.97 11.10 15.95
N THR A 210 -20.61 11.80 15.01
CA THR A 210 -21.81 11.32 14.32
C THR A 210 -21.52 11.06 12.86
N GLN A 211 -22.18 10.07 12.27
CA GLN A 211 -22.00 9.68 10.86
C GLN A 211 -23.23 8.93 10.35
N SER A 212 -23.30 8.72 9.03
CA SER A 212 -24.28 7.77 8.48
C SER A 212 -23.95 6.35 8.93
N LYS A 213 -24.93 5.44 8.94
CA LYS A 213 -24.66 4.05 9.34
C LYS A 213 -23.78 3.33 8.33
N GLU A 214 -23.88 3.74 7.08
CA GLU A 214 -23.18 3.18 5.94
C GLU A 214 -21.69 3.55 5.95
N ASP A 215 -21.34 4.66 6.59
CA ASP A 215 -19.96 5.14 6.77
C ASP A 215 -19.42 4.84 8.19
N ALA A 216 -20.18 4.12 9.01
CA ALA A 216 -19.74 3.63 10.30
C ALA A 216 -18.93 2.33 10.15
N PRO A 217 -18.06 1.99 11.12
CA PRO A 217 -17.38 0.70 11.14
C PRO A 217 -18.38 -0.46 11.00
N GLU A 218 -18.06 -1.47 10.18
CA GLU A 218 -18.98 -2.58 9.89
C GLU A 218 -19.39 -3.36 11.15
N ASP A 219 -18.49 -3.45 12.14
CA ASP A 219 -18.72 -4.08 13.43
C ASP A 219 -19.53 -3.20 14.41
N MET A 220 -19.71 -1.91 14.08
CA MET A 220 -20.47 -0.96 14.88
C MET A 220 -21.19 0.07 13.99
N PRO A 221 -22.25 -0.32 13.24
CA PRO A 221 -22.96 0.53 12.28
C PRO A 221 -23.93 1.50 12.98
N LEU A 222 -23.37 2.39 13.80
CA LEU A 222 -24.09 3.35 14.62
C LEU A 222 -23.91 4.76 14.09
N THR A 223 -24.94 5.58 14.24
CA THR A 223 -24.91 6.98 13.83
C THR A 223 -24.20 7.90 14.82
N CYS A 224 -23.85 7.39 16.00
CA CYS A 224 -23.13 8.12 17.03
C CYS A 224 -22.17 7.20 17.76
N LEU A 225 -20.91 7.63 17.82
CA LEU A 225 -19.78 6.90 18.39
C LEU A 225 -18.99 7.79 19.33
N ARG A 226 -18.61 7.22 20.47
CA ARG A 226 -17.65 7.79 21.40
C ARG A 226 -16.33 7.13 21.13
N TRP A 227 -15.29 7.93 20.94
CA TRP A 227 -13.95 7.43 20.66
C TRP A 227 -13.00 7.76 21.80
N ARG A 228 -12.08 6.84 22.05
CA ARG A 228 -10.83 7.12 22.75
C ARG A 228 -9.69 6.67 21.89
N VAL A 229 -8.81 7.60 21.54
CA VAL A 229 -7.79 7.39 20.51
C VAL A 229 -6.43 7.87 20.98
N VAL A 230 -5.38 7.25 20.46
CA VAL A 230 -4.00 7.70 20.61
C VAL A 230 -3.47 8.21 19.28
N TYR A 231 -3.42 9.52 19.11
CA TYR A 231 -2.83 10.10 17.90
C TYR A 231 -1.31 10.17 18.01
N ARG A 232 -0.61 9.83 16.93
CA ARG A 232 0.84 10.06 16.81
C ARG A 232 1.05 11.39 16.10
N VAL A 233 1.88 12.25 16.66
CA VAL A 233 2.34 13.48 16.01
C VAL A 233 3.82 13.35 15.72
N VAL A 234 4.23 13.78 14.54
CA VAL A 234 5.64 13.80 14.12
C VAL A 234 5.99 15.19 13.61
N SER A 235 7.26 15.56 13.69
CA SER A 235 7.76 16.72 12.97
C SER A 235 8.07 16.30 11.53
N GLU A 236 7.46 16.97 10.55
CA GLU A 236 7.72 16.84 9.12
C GLU A 236 7.98 18.25 8.58
N ASP A 237 9.15 18.49 7.99
CA ASP A 237 9.58 19.80 7.48
C ASP A 237 9.55 20.93 8.53
N GLY A 238 9.81 20.60 9.79
CA GLY A 238 9.81 21.56 10.91
C GLY A 238 8.44 21.86 11.51
N GLU A 239 7.36 21.30 10.96
CA GLU A 239 6.00 21.47 11.46
C GLU A 239 5.46 20.17 12.08
N LEU A 240 4.63 20.31 13.12
CA LEU A 240 3.94 19.16 13.71
C LEU A 240 2.80 18.70 12.78
N ARG A 241 2.78 17.40 12.49
CA ARG A 241 1.77 16.75 11.66
C ARG A 241 1.25 15.49 12.32
N LEU A 242 -0.02 15.17 12.09
CA LEU A 242 -0.59 13.89 12.48
C LEU A 242 0.00 12.78 11.61
N GLY A 243 0.58 11.78 12.26
CA GLY A 243 1.22 10.63 11.66
C GLY A 243 0.24 9.60 11.09
N GLN A 244 0.78 8.46 10.70
CA GLN A 244 -0.03 7.26 10.44
C GLN A 244 -0.70 6.81 11.73
N GLY A 245 -1.85 6.14 11.60
CA GLY A 245 -2.50 5.46 12.71
C GLY A 245 -1.52 4.52 13.43
N LEU A 246 -1.78 4.26 14.70
CA LEU A 246 -1.12 3.17 15.40
C LEU A 246 -2.09 1.97 15.41
N PRO A 247 -1.59 0.72 15.29
CA PRO A 247 -2.44 -0.45 15.51
C PRO A 247 -3.04 -0.40 16.92
N ASP A 248 -4.29 -0.85 17.05
CA ASP A 248 -5.02 -0.96 18.33
C ASP A 248 -5.03 0.35 19.15
N SER A 249 -4.98 1.49 18.46
CA SER A 249 -4.88 2.81 19.08
C SER A 249 -6.21 3.54 19.17
N SER A 250 -7.31 2.83 19.02
CA SER A 250 -8.65 3.35 19.15
C SER A 250 -9.53 2.34 19.88
N LEU A 251 -10.31 2.86 20.82
CA LEU A 251 -11.47 2.20 21.39
C LEU A 251 -12.70 3.01 20.98
N ASN A 252 -13.80 2.33 20.70
CA ASN A 252 -15.08 2.95 20.44
C ASN A 252 -16.15 2.39 21.39
N ASN A 253 -17.19 3.19 21.60
CA ASN A 253 -18.39 2.77 22.29
C ASN A 253 -19.58 3.52 21.68
N ARG A 254 -20.77 2.97 21.85
CA ARG A 254 -22.00 3.65 21.47
C ARG A 254 -22.26 4.88 22.33
N CYS A 255 -22.94 5.85 21.75
CA CYS A 255 -23.65 6.87 22.51
C CYS A 255 -24.85 6.26 23.25
N THR A 256 -25.31 6.87 24.34
CA THR A 256 -26.36 6.36 25.23
C THR A 256 -27.63 7.18 25.07
N ASN A 257 -28.57 6.71 24.24
CA ASN A 257 -29.90 7.31 24.08
C ASN A 257 -30.60 7.67 25.39
#